data_AF-A0A7R6SQW6-F1
#
_entry.id   AF-A0A7R6SQW6-F1
#
_cell.length_a   1.000
_cell.length_b   1.000
_cell.length_c   1.000
_cell.angle_alpha   90.00
_cell.angle_beta   90.00
_cell.angle_gamma   90.00
#
_symmetry.space_group_name_H-M   'P 1'
#
loop_
_entity.id
_entity.type
_entity.pdbx_description
1 polymer ?
#
loop_
_entity_poly.entity_id
_entity_poly.type
_entity_poly.pdbx_seq_one_letter_code
_entity_poly.pdbx_strand_id
1 'polypeptide(L)'
;MSWHQAQSTISLDWILEFTNKNDAIIDVGCGVSVLVDNLIDKRLKDHTKKVYFHHENILEFNSNHQFSLWHDRTVFHFLTDEKDQKSYIKKLTKQVKKDGYFLLSTFSPNGPKLCSELNIVQYDVKKSRNY
;
A
#
# COMPACT_ATOMS: atom_id res chain seq x y z
N MET A 1 -7.43 -17.85 -12.17
CA MET A 1 -7.88 -17.12 -10.96
C MET A 1 -7.98 -15.65 -11.33
N SER A 2 -9.19 -15.11 -11.45
CA SER A 2 -9.38 -13.68 -11.70
C SER A 2 -9.25 -12.93 -10.37
N TRP A 3 -8.37 -11.93 -10.33
CA TRP A 3 -8.15 -11.06 -9.17
C TRP A 3 -9.18 -9.92 -9.05
N HIS A 4 -10.26 -9.96 -9.84
CA HIS A 4 -11.33 -8.95 -9.81
C HIS A 4 -12.32 -9.22 -8.68
N GLN A 5 -12.40 -8.29 -7.72
CA GLN A 5 -13.45 -8.22 -6.71
C GLN A 5 -14.32 -6.98 -6.96
N ALA A 6 -15.64 -7.17 -7.02
CA ALA A 6 -16.60 -6.14 -7.40
C ALA A 6 -17.02 -5.18 -6.25
N GLN A 7 -16.71 -5.49 -4.98
CA GLN A 7 -16.97 -4.60 -3.84
C GLN A 7 -16.14 -4.94 -2.59
N SER A 8 -16.11 -3.97 -1.65
CA SER A 8 -15.24 -3.77 -0.46
C SER A 8 -14.23 -4.88 -0.14
N THR A 9 -12.95 -4.57 -0.32
CA THR A 9 -11.87 -5.35 0.28
C THR A 9 -11.70 -4.92 1.74
N ILE A 10 -11.16 -5.80 2.58
CA ILE A 10 -10.75 -5.49 3.98
C ILE A 10 -9.92 -4.19 4.03
N SER A 11 -9.12 -3.92 2.99
CA SER A 11 -8.38 -2.66 2.87
C SER A 11 -9.28 -1.42 2.84
N LEU A 12 -10.38 -1.44 2.08
CA LEU A 12 -11.28 -0.29 2.00
C LEU A 12 -11.91 -0.01 3.37
N ASP A 13 -12.39 -1.06 4.05
CA ASP A 13 -13.01 -0.94 5.37
C ASP A 13 -12.04 -0.32 6.38
N TRP A 14 -10.81 -0.85 6.48
CA TRP A 14 -9.79 -0.31 7.38
C TRP A 14 -9.34 1.10 6.98
N ILE A 15 -9.24 1.41 5.69
CA ILE A 15 -8.92 2.77 5.27
C ILE A 15 -10.01 3.75 5.73
N LEU A 16 -11.29 3.39 5.61
CA LEU A 16 -12.40 4.23 6.04
C LEU A 16 -12.49 4.35 7.56
N GLU A 17 -12.12 3.30 8.29
CA GLU A 17 -12.12 3.27 9.76
C GLU A 17 -10.98 4.11 10.37
N PHE A 18 -9.77 4.02 9.80
CA PHE A 18 -8.56 4.61 10.38
C PHE A 18 -8.16 5.97 9.77
N THR A 19 -8.93 6.52 8.83
CA THR A 19 -8.63 7.82 8.20
C THR A 19 -9.84 8.74 8.11
N ASN A 20 -9.59 10.05 8.20
CA ASN A 20 -10.59 11.10 7.99
C ASN A 20 -10.67 11.50 6.52
N LYS A 21 -11.74 12.18 6.09
CA LYS A 21 -11.91 12.61 4.67
C LYS A 21 -10.77 13.47 4.10
N ASN A 22 -10.08 14.23 4.94
CA ASN A 22 -8.98 15.11 4.54
C ASN A 22 -7.60 14.49 4.71
N ASP A 23 -7.52 13.25 5.21
CA ASP A 23 -6.25 12.55 5.37
C ASP A 23 -5.69 12.11 4.02
N ALA A 24 -4.42 12.45 3.79
CA ALA A 24 -3.67 12.00 2.63
C ALA A 24 -3.37 10.50 2.75
N ILE A 25 -3.64 9.77 1.67
CA ILE A 25 -3.42 8.33 1.55
C ILE A 25 -2.57 8.08 0.31
N ILE A 26 -1.64 7.13 0.41
CA ILE A 26 -0.93 6.58 -0.74
C ILE A 26 -1.27 5.09 -0.89
N ASP A 27 -1.65 4.70 -2.12
CA ASP A 27 -1.92 3.31 -2.51
C ASP A 27 -0.81 2.84 -3.46
N VAL A 28 0.13 2.07 -2.91
CA VAL A 28 1.32 1.60 -3.63
C VAL A 28 0.97 0.39 -4.50
N GLY A 29 1.37 0.46 -5.76
CA GLY A 29 1.08 -0.58 -6.75
C GLY A 29 -0.41 -0.72 -7.03
N CYS A 30 -1.12 0.41 -7.11
CA CYS A 30 -2.56 0.48 -7.32
C CYS A 30 -3.04 -0.04 -8.68
N GLY A 31 -2.21 -0.02 -9.73
CA GLY A 31 -2.47 -0.70 -11.01
C GLY A 31 -3.93 -0.66 -11.48
N VAL A 32 -4.50 -1.84 -11.75
CA VAL A 32 -5.91 -2.04 -12.15
C VAL A 32 -6.87 -2.25 -10.96
N SER A 33 -6.51 -1.74 -9.77
CA SER A 33 -7.30 -1.89 -8.54
C SER A 33 -8.53 -0.99 -8.53
N VAL A 34 -9.68 -1.55 -8.14
CA VAL A 34 -10.92 -0.81 -7.87
C VAL A 34 -10.89 -0.01 -6.55
N LEU A 35 -9.81 -0.10 -5.76
CA LEU A 35 -9.72 0.56 -4.46
C LEU A 35 -9.81 2.09 -4.59
N VAL A 36 -9.10 2.67 -5.57
CA VAL A 36 -9.11 4.11 -5.79
C VAL A 36 -10.51 4.59 -6.17
N ASP A 37 -11.18 3.88 -7.07
CA ASP A 37 -12.56 4.20 -7.49
C ASP A 37 -13.53 4.16 -6.30
N ASN A 38 -13.43 3.14 -5.45
CA ASN A 38 -14.23 3.04 -4.24
C ASN A 38 -13.93 4.15 -3.23
N LEU A 39 -12.66 4.54 -3.05
CA LEU A 39 -12.28 5.66 -2.19
C LEU A 39 -12.79 6.99 -2.74
N ILE A 40 -12.82 7.15 -4.06
CA ILE A 40 -13.44 8.31 -4.71
C ILE A 40 -14.93 8.33 -4.35
N ASP A 41 -15.69 7.27 -4.60
CA ASP A 41 -17.13 7.19 -4.27
C ASP A 41 -17.42 7.49 -2.79
N LYS A 42 -16.68 6.85 -1.88
CA LYS A 42 -16.94 6.92 -0.43
C LYS A 42 -16.42 8.19 0.24
N ARG A 43 -15.26 8.72 -0.17
CA ARG A 43 -14.59 9.84 0.53
C ARG A 43 -14.64 11.15 -0.24
N LEU A 44 -14.38 11.10 -1.55
CA LEU A 44 -14.13 12.31 -2.34
C LEU A 44 -15.37 12.80 -3.10
N LYS A 45 -16.27 11.91 -3.51
CA LYS A 45 -17.42 12.20 -4.38
C LYS A 45 -16.96 13.07 -5.57
N ASP A 46 -17.48 14.28 -5.69
CA ASP A 46 -17.18 15.22 -6.78
C ASP A 46 -15.78 15.88 -6.67
N HIS A 47 -15.01 15.60 -5.60
CA HIS A 47 -13.67 16.15 -5.37
C HIS A 47 -12.53 15.31 -5.98
N THR A 48 -12.72 14.77 -7.19
CA THR A 48 -11.73 13.92 -7.89
C THR A 48 -10.41 14.65 -8.20
N LYS A 49 -10.41 15.99 -8.20
CA LYS A 49 -9.20 16.82 -8.35
C LYS A 49 -8.14 16.64 -7.26
N LYS A 50 -8.43 15.85 -6.21
CA LYS A 50 -7.51 15.51 -5.12
C LYS A 50 -6.84 14.14 -5.29
N VAL A 51 -7.02 13.49 -6.44
CA VAL A 51 -6.40 12.20 -6.76
C VAL A 51 -5.23 12.43 -7.71
N TYR A 52 -4.06 11.89 -7.35
CA TYR A 52 -2.82 12.01 -8.11
C TYR A 52 -2.27 10.62 -8.40
N PHE A 53 -2.02 10.33 -9.67
CA PHE A 53 -1.42 9.06 -10.11
C PHE A 53 0.07 9.26 -10.39
N HIS A 54 0.89 8.39 -9.82
CA HIS A 54 2.33 8.38 -9.97
C HIS A 54 2.76 7.09 -10.69
N HIS A 55 3.45 7.22 -11.82
CA HIS A 55 4.02 6.10 -12.55
C HIS A 55 5.55 6.14 -12.43
N GLU A 56 6.04 5.69 -11.30
CA GLU A 56 7.46 5.73 -10.93
C GLU A 56 7.83 4.58 -9.99
N ASN A 57 9.13 4.39 -9.78
CA ASN A 57 9.67 3.41 -8.83
C ASN A 57 9.43 3.89 -7.39
N ILE A 58 8.75 3.09 -6.56
CA ILE A 58 8.50 3.44 -5.16
C ILE A 58 9.79 3.61 -4.34
N LEU A 59 10.90 3.00 -4.76
CA LEU A 59 12.20 3.19 -4.11
C LEU A 59 12.79 4.58 -4.38
N GLU A 60 12.35 5.26 -5.44
CA GLU A 60 12.78 6.60 -5.85
C GLU A 60 11.73 7.68 -5.52
N PHE A 61 10.47 7.27 -5.35
CA PHE A 61 9.36 8.17 -5.02
C PHE A 61 9.69 9.08 -3.84
N ASN A 62 9.44 10.38 -4.03
CA ASN A 62 9.52 11.34 -2.95
C ASN A 62 8.37 12.35 -3.04
N SER A 63 7.82 12.69 -1.87
CA SER A 63 6.79 13.70 -1.74
C SER A 63 7.11 14.64 -0.59
N ASN A 64 6.72 15.91 -0.73
CA ASN A 64 6.74 16.87 0.35
C ASN A 64 5.54 16.72 1.30
N HIS A 65 4.61 15.82 0.97
CA HIS A 65 3.45 15.50 1.80
C HIS A 65 3.75 14.35 2.74
N GLN A 66 3.19 14.42 3.96
CA GLN A 66 3.08 13.26 4.83
C GLN A 66 1.71 12.61 4.71
N PHE A 67 1.70 11.28 4.68
CA PHE A 67 0.51 10.45 4.55
C PHE A 67 0.04 9.97 5.92
N SER A 68 -1.28 10.03 6.16
CA SER A 68 -1.89 9.44 7.35
C SER A 68 -2.05 7.93 7.19
N LEU A 69 -2.08 7.41 5.96
CA LEU A 69 -2.09 5.98 5.68
C LEU A 69 -1.25 5.65 4.44
N TRP A 70 -0.36 4.67 4.60
CA TRP A 70 0.40 4.04 3.53
C TRP A 70 -0.13 2.64 3.30
N HIS A 71 -0.65 2.37 2.11
CA HIS A 71 -1.23 1.09 1.76
C HIS A 71 -0.36 0.40 0.71
N ASP A 72 0.02 -0.86 0.95
CA ASP A 72 0.74 -1.68 -0.02
C ASP A 72 0.21 -3.12 0.00
N ARG A 73 -0.24 -3.60 -1.16
CA ARG A 73 -0.68 -4.99 -1.32
C ARG A 73 0.12 -5.78 -2.34
N THR A 74 1.04 -5.13 -3.05
CA THR A 74 1.60 -5.67 -4.28
C THR A 74 3.10 -5.52 -4.35
N VAL A 75 3.69 -4.43 -3.87
CA VAL A 75 5.09 -4.11 -4.17
C VAL A 75 6.04 -4.65 -3.12
N PHE A 76 5.74 -4.47 -1.83
CA PHE A 76 6.71 -4.81 -0.78
C PHE A 76 7.18 -6.26 -0.81
N HIS A 77 6.31 -7.22 -1.12
CA HIS A 77 6.69 -8.63 -1.19
C HIS A 77 7.52 -9.00 -2.43
N PHE A 78 7.62 -8.15 -3.45
CA PHE A 78 8.55 -8.33 -4.56
C PHE A 78 9.95 -7.75 -4.28
N LEU A 79 10.13 -7.00 -3.18
CA LEU A 79 11.45 -6.50 -2.79
C LEU A 79 12.24 -7.64 -2.15
N THR A 80 12.94 -8.42 -2.98
CA THR A 80 13.71 -9.59 -2.52
C THR A 80 15.08 -9.23 -1.97
N ASP A 81 15.64 -8.07 -2.34
CA ASP A 81 16.90 -7.56 -1.80
C ASP A 81 16.65 -6.83 -0.46
N GLU A 82 17.42 -7.16 0.57
CA GLU A 82 17.34 -6.51 1.88
C GLU A 82 17.61 -5.00 1.84
N LYS A 83 18.46 -4.53 0.91
CA LYS A 83 18.76 -3.11 0.73
C LYS A 83 17.51 -2.36 0.24
N ASP A 84 16.77 -2.97 -0.68
CA ASP A 84 15.54 -2.39 -1.21
C ASP A 84 14.44 -2.35 -0.15
N GLN A 85 14.30 -3.42 0.65
CA GLN A 85 13.40 -3.44 1.80
C GLN A 85 13.73 -2.33 2.80
N LYS A 86 15.01 -2.17 3.17
CA LYS A 86 15.46 -1.10 4.07
C LYS A 86 15.20 0.29 3.48
N SER A 87 15.44 0.47 2.18
CA SER A 87 15.19 1.72 1.46
C SER A 87 13.69 2.07 1.45
N TYR A 88 12.84 1.06 1.21
CA TYR A 88 11.39 1.19 1.27
C TYR A 88 10.93 1.62 2.66
N ILE A 89 11.35 0.90 3.71
CA ILE A 89 10.94 1.20 5.09
C ILE A 89 11.43 2.57 5.55
N LYS A 90 12.66 2.96 5.20
CA LYS A 90 13.19 4.30 5.50
C LYS A 90 12.35 5.40 4.87
N LYS A 91 11.84 5.17 3.65
CA LYS A 91 10.96 6.12 2.97
C LYS A 91 9.58 6.17 3.59
N LEU A 92 8.99 5.00 3.84
CA LEU A 92 7.72 4.85 4.52
C LEU A 92 7.74 5.59 5.87
N THR A 93 8.74 5.32 6.71
CA THR A 93 8.87 5.94 8.04
C THR A 93 9.09 7.45 7.98
N LYS A 94 9.70 7.97 6.91
CA LYS A 94 9.87 9.42 6.70
C LYS A 94 8.58 10.11 6.23
N GLN A 95 7.77 9.42 5.43
CA GLN A 95 6.60 10.00 4.75
C GLN A 95 5.27 9.68 5.43
N VAL A 96 5.22 8.67 6.30
CA VAL A 96 4.05 8.41 7.13
C VAL A 96 4.10 9.32 8.37
N LYS A 97 2.96 9.92 8.71
CA LYS A 97 2.82 10.73 9.93
C LYS A 97 3.12 9.89 11.17
N LYS A 98 3.52 10.53 12.27
CA LYS A 98 3.82 9.87 13.55
C LYS A 98 2.71 8.94 14.04
N ASP A 99 1.46 9.36 13.88
CA ASP A 99 0.26 8.58 14.25
C ASP A 99 -0.45 7.98 13.01
N GLY A 100 0.28 7.88 11.91
CA GLY A 100 -0.21 7.29 10.67
C GLY A 100 -0.12 5.77 10.66
N TYR A 101 -0.82 5.16 9.72
CA TYR A 101 -0.92 3.71 9.59
C TYR A 101 -0.14 3.20 8.38
N PHE A 102 0.51 2.05 8.56
CA PHE A 102 0.99 1.24 7.45
C PHE A 102 0.11 0.00 7.34
N LEU A 103 -0.66 -0.09 6.24
CA LEU A 103 -1.47 -1.24 5.93
C LEU A 103 -0.78 -2.07 4.84
N LEU A 104 -0.25 -3.22 5.26
CA LEU A 104 0.51 -4.13 4.40
C LEU A 104 -0.23 -5.45 4.20
N SER A 105 -0.39 -5.88 2.95
CA SER A 105 -0.84 -7.23 2.61
C SER A 105 0.28 -8.01 1.90
N THR A 106 0.67 -9.14 2.48
CA THR A 106 1.77 -9.99 1.98
C THR A 106 1.42 -11.47 2.13
N PHE A 107 2.22 -12.33 1.51
CA PHE A 107 2.09 -13.77 1.66
C PHE A 107 2.67 -14.23 3.00
N SER A 108 1.90 -15.07 3.70
CA SER A 108 2.34 -15.70 4.95
C SER A 108 3.48 -16.71 4.70
N PRO A 109 4.19 -17.18 5.74
CA PRO A 109 5.25 -18.19 5.59
C PRO A 109 4.79 -19.52 4.97
N ASN A 110 3.48 -19.82 5.09
CA ASN A 110 2.87 -21.02 4.50
C ASN A 110 2.24 -20.74 3.12
N GLY A 111 2.38 -19.51 2.61
CA GLY A 111 1.83 -19.09 1.33
C GLY A 111 2.67 -19.56 0.13
N PRO A 112 2.36 -19.06 -1.08
CA PRO A 112 3.18 -19.29 -2.26
C PRO A 112 4.54 -18.61 -2.12
N LYS A 113 5.56 -19.17 -2.79
CA LYS A 113 6.92 -18.59 -2.89
C LYS A 113 7.14 -17.78 -4.18
N LEU A 114 6.19 -17.88 -5.10
CA LEU A 114 6.19 -17.17 -6.37
C LEU A 114 4.85 -16.46 -6.55
N CYS A 115 4.88 -15.28 -7.15
CA CYS A 115 3.71 -14.59 -7.64
C CYS A 115 3.99 -14.17 -9.08
N SER A 116 3.13 -14.59 -10.03
CA SER A 116 3.37 -14.37 -11.47
C SER A 116 4.76 -14.84 -11.93
N GLU A 117 5.18 -16.01 -11.45
CA GLU A 117 6.51 -16.62 -11.74
C GLU A 117 7.73 -15.85 -11.20
N LEU A 118 7.51 -14.75 -10.48
CA LEU A 118 8.56 -13.96 -9.85
C LEU A 118 8.71 -14.36 -8.38
N ASN A 119 9.95 -14.29 -7.89
CA ASN A 119 10.26 -14.53 -6.48
C ASN A 119 9.60 -13.48 -5.59
N ILE A 120 9.08 -13.92 -4.46
CA ILE A 120 8.54 -13.05 -3.42
C ILE A 120 9.19 -13.32 -2.08
N VAL A 121 9.05 -12.36 -1.18
CA VAL A 121 9.38 -12.50 0.24
C VAL A 121 8.09 -12.73 1.02
N GLN A 122 8.06 -13.83 1.77
CA GLN A 122 7.00 -14.11 2.73
C GLN A 122 7.29 -13.41 4.05
N TYR A 123 6.23 -12.95 4.71
CA TYR A 123 6.30 -12.23 5.98
C TYR A 123 5.36 -12.83 7.01
N ASP A 124 5.83 -12.85 8.25
CA ASP A 124 5.00 -13.01 9.44
C ASP A 124 5.11 -11.77 10.33
N VAL A 125 4.37 -11.76 11.43
CA VAL A 125 4.39 -10.65 12.40
C VAL A 125 5.81 -10.40 12.93
N LYS A 126 6.62 -11.44 13.13
CA LYS A 126 7.98 -11.31 13.70
C LYS A 126 8.92 -10.65 12.70
N LYS A 127 8.92 -11.11 11.46
CA LYS A 127 9.75 -10.59 10.37
C LYS A 127 9.36 -9.17 10.01
N SER A 128 8.08 -8.85 9.98
CA SER A 128 7.61 -7.47 9.72
C SER A 128 8.00 -6.48 10.80
N ARG A 129 8.23 -6.93 12.05
CA ARG A 129 8.69 -6.10 13.17
C ARG A 129 10.19 -5.84 13.20
N ASN A 130 10.98 -6.50 12.34
CA ASN A 130 12.43 -6.32 12.31
C ASN A 130 12.85 -5.09 11.47
N TYR A 131 11.91 -4.26 11.06
CA TYR A 131 12.10 -3.07 10.24
C TYR A 131 11.57 -1.82 10.92
#